data_AF-A0A9W6T5Y6-F1
#
_entry.id   AF-A0A9W6T5Y6-F1
#
_cell.length_a   1.000
_cell.length_b   1.000
_cell.length_c   1.000
_cell.angle_alpha   90.00
_cell.angle_beta   90.00
_cell.angle_gamma   90.00
#
_symmetry.space_group_name_H-M   'P 1'
#
loop_
_entity.id
_entity.type
_entity.pdbx_description
1 polymer ?
#
loop_
_entity_poly.entity_id
_entity_poly.type
_entity_poly.pdbx_seq_one_letter_code
_entity_poly.pdbx_strand_id
1 'polypeptide(L)'
;MLTLSINVIRDIALTKYNKKAGEACSEGRSFPKEEDYLQSNPDDKPVIVIDRYQSSKKGSNPNSFVYKELADWAANLITLNIAHVIFITDDIGSVSYLSGALPTTAFKQAVVSDASESSSEEYVINNLAGFPNIVKAQRLELIESTKSFGGRISDLQTFIRRMKNGEAPHEALQGMIIQSCEQLGQLFNSVDTDEQNSGFTSPHAWSLIKLLAKSRTVPMDEIMTLPLLKSNPLTILRSMENAGIIAIVRDSGLIKEIKPAKPLLESAFKHMVNDRLIYHNLESLYLNKLMSAENAKIAKFEEEVTKFGGLGDNRLFKERLQYLASKLEVSTKIIRACEDDLKKLLTSQK
;
A
#
# COMPACT_ATOMS: atom_id res chain seq x y z
N MET A 1 10.69 31.41 -0.53
CA MET A 1 12.05 30.83 -0.70
C MET A 1 12.35 30.43 -2.15
N LEU A 2 11.33 30.05 -2.95
CA LEU A 2 11.51 29.61 -4.35
C LEU A 2 11.34 30.73 -5.41
N THR A 3 11.39 32.00 -5.02
CA THR A 3 11.23 33.13 -5.97
C THR A 3 12.42 33.28 -6.92
N LEU A 4 13.64 32.98 -6.43
CA LEU A 4 14.84 32.98 -7.27
C LEU A 4 14.77 31.92 -8.37
N SER A 5 14.23 30.73 -8.07
CA SER A 5 14.10 29.69 -9.08
C SER A 5 13.08 30.04 -10.16
N ILE A 6 12.01 30.78 -9.82
CA ILE A 6 11.05 31.28 -10.83
C ILE A 6 11.76 32.17 -11.85
N ASN A 7 12.61 33.10 -11.39
CA ASN A 7 13.33 33.99 -12.30
C ASN A 7 14.32 33.23 -13.19
N VAL A 8 15.06 32.28 -12.63
CA VAL A 8 15.98 31.44 -13.42
C VAL A 8 15.22 30.62 -14.47
N ILE A 9 14.06 30.05 -14.12
CA ILE A 9 13.24 29.29 -15.06
C ILE A 9 12.66 30.20 -16.15
N ARG A 10 12.28 31.44 -15.80
CA ARG A 10 11.86 32.46 -16.76
C ARG A 10 12.97 32.76 -17.76
N ASP A 11 14.20 32.97 -17.29
CA ASP A 11 15.35 33.22 -18.17
C ASP A 11 15.61 32.05 -19.11
N ILE A 12 15.49 30.81 -18.62
CA ILE A 12 15.60 29.60 -19.44
C ILE A 12 14.53 29.59 -20.54
N ALA A 13 13.25 29.80 -20.18
CA ALA A 13 12.15 29.83 -21.13
C ALA A 13 12.33 30.93 -22.19
N LEU A 14 12.90 32.07 -21.81
CA LEU A 14 13.15 33.20 -22.69
C LEU A 14 14.50 33.14 -23.42
N THR A 15 15.28 32.06 -23.30
CA THR A 15 16.61 31.98 -23.96
C THR A 15 16.51 32.17 -25.48
N LYS A 16 15.50 31.57 -26.12
CA LYS A 16 15.26 31.70 -27.57
C LYS A 16 14.61 33.04 -27.92
N TYR A 17 13.76 33.56 -27.03
CA TYR A 17 13.18 34.90 -27.14
C TYR A 17 14.30 35.96 -27.15
N ASN A 18 15.20 35.92 -26.18
CA ASN A 18 16.30 36.88 -26.04
C ASN A 18 17.25 36.88 -27.24
N LYS A 19 17.52 35.71 -27.85
CA LYS A 19 18.29 35.61 -29.09
C LYS A 19 17.58 36.31 -30.26
N LYS A 20 16.29 35.98 -30.48
CA LYS A 20 15.49 36.56 -31.57
C LYS A 20 15.18 38.05 -31.35
N ALA A 21 14.99 38.48 -30.11
CA ALA A 21 14.76 39.87 -29.75
C ALA A 21 16.05 40.70 -29.94
N GLY A 22 17.22 40.13 -29.63
CA GLY A 22 18.51 40.76 -29.92
C GLY A 22 18.72 41.01 -31.41
N GLU A 23 18.38 40.02 -32.25
CA GLU A 23 18.43 40.13 -33.72
C GLU A 23 17.39 41.12 -34.29
N ALA A 24 16.18 41.14 -33.72
CA ALA A 24 15.11 42.05 -34.14
C ALA A 24 15.36 43.52 -33.76
N CYS A 25 16.01 43.76 -32.61
CA CYS A 25 16.43 45.10 -32.19
C CYS A 25 17.51 45.69 -33.11
N SER A 26 18.43 44.89 -33.65
CA SER A 26 19.38 45.37 -34.67
C SER A 26 18.71 45.70 -36.01
N GLU A 27 17.54 45.13 -36.29
CA GLU A 27 16.75 45.36 -37.51
C GLU A 27 15.61 46.40 -37.33
N GLY A 28 15.44 46.98 -36.13
CA GLY A 28 14.44 48.03 -35.87
C GLY A 28 12.97 47.57 -35.91
N ARG A 29 12.69 46.27 -35.73
CA ARG A 29 11.31 45.73 -35.72
C ARG A 29 10.76 45.62 -34.30
N SER A 30 9.45 45.89 -34.13
CA SER A 30 8.74 45.65 -32.87
C SER A 30 8.60 44.15 -32.63
N PHE A 31 9.11 43.66 -31.49
CA PHE A 31 9.00 42.26 -31.08
C PHE A 31 7.80 42.07 -30.14
N PRO A 32 7.08 40.92 -30.18
CA PRO A 32 5.97 40.66 -29.27
C PRO A 32 6.43 40.64 -27.80
N LYS A 33 5.52 40.91 -26.87
CA LYS A 33 5.81 40.79 -25.43
C LYS A 33 6.19 39.36 -25.08
N GLU A 34 6.98 39.21 -24.02
CA GLU A 34 7.44 37.91 -23.51
C GLU A 34 6.28 36.92 -23.30
N GLU A 35 5.18 37.39 -22.71
CA GLU A 35 3.99 36.58 -22.43
C GLU A 35 3.32 36.08 -23.73
N ASP A 36 3.18 36.94 -24.74
CA ASP A 36 2.60 36.61 -26.03
C ASP A 36 3.49 35.66 -26.84
N TYR A 37 4.82 35.81 -26.73
CA TYR A 37 5.78 34.90 -27.34
C TYR A 37 5.68 33.49 -26.75
N LEU A 38 5.61 33.38 -25.41
CA LEU A 38 5.47 32.09 -24.73
C LEU A 38 4.08 31.46 -24.99
N GLN A 39 3.02 32.25 -25.20
CA GLN A 39 1.73 31.71 -25.63
C GLN A 39 1.80 31.08 -27.03
N SER A 40 2.48 31.75 -27.97
CA SER A 40 2.60 31.28 -29.35
C SER A 40 3.64 30.17 -29.57
N ASN A 41 4.59 29.99 -28.65
CA ASN A 41 5.63 28.96 -28.72
C ASN A 41 5.61 28.06 -27.46
N PRO A 42 4.67 27.11 -27.35
CA PRO A 42 4.63 26.17 -26.23
C PRO A 42 5.89 25.30 -26.12
N ASP A 43 6.53 24.95 -27.23
CA ASP A 43 7.72 24.08 -27.29
C ASP A 43 8.97 24.72 -26.67
N ASP A 44 8.97 26.05 -26.49
CA ASP A 44 10.07 26.78 -25.85
C ASP A 44 9.95 26.76 -24.31
N LYS A 45 8.82 26.32 -23.77
CA LYS A 45 8.60 26.24 -22.32
C LYS A 45 9.30 25.03 -21.72
N PRO A 46 10.02 25.19 -20.60
CA PRO A 46 10.57 24.05 -19.88
C PRO A 46 9.46 23.17 -19.28
N VAL A 47 9.72 21.87 -19.26
CA VAL A 47 8.89 20.87 -18.57
C VAL A 47 9.56 20.54 -17.24
N ILE A 48 8.84 20.73 -16.14
CA ILE A 48 9.29 20.48 -14.78
C ILE A 48 8.55 19.24 -14.28
N VAL A 49 9.29 18.19 -13.95
CA VAL A 49 8.72 16.96 -13.39
C VAL A 49 9.01 16.90 -11.90
N ILE A 50 7.95 16.91 -11.09
CA ILE A 50 8.03 16.71 -9.65
C ILE A 50 7.64 15.26 -9.38
N ASP A 51 8.67 14.41 -9.25
CA ASP A 51 8.48 12.99 -8.96
C ASP A 51 8.18 12.75 -7.48
N ARG A 52 7.37 11.72 -7.20
CA ARG A 52 6.98 11.28 -5.85
C ARG A 52 6.40 12.38 -4.96
N TYR A 53 5.58 13.26 -5.54
CA TYR A 53 4.85 14.28 -4.80
C TYR A 53 3.94 13.61 -3.76
N GLN A 54 4.24 13.83 -2.47
CA GLN A 54 3.57 13.23 -1.31
C GLN A 54 3.69 11.69 -1.17
N SER A 55 4.89 11.13 -1.35
CA SER A 55 5.13 9.69 -1.13
C SER A 55 4.95 9.22 0.34
N SER A 56 4.99 10.12 1.33
CA SER A 56 4.78 9.75 2.73
C SER A 56 3.29 9.72 3.08
N LYS A 57 2.71 8.52 3.11
CA LYS A 57 1.36 8.24 3.65
C LYS A 57 1.20 8.57 5.14
N LYS A 58 2.25 9.04 5.82
CA LYS A 58 2.21 9.48 7.23
C LYS A 58 1.78 10.94 7.28
N GLY A 59 0.50 11.18 7.57
CA GLY A 59 -0.10 12.51 7.75
C GLY A 59 0.42 13.34 8.94
N SER A 60 1.60 13.03 9.47
CA SER A 60 2.23 13.72 10.60
C SER A 60 3.75 13.83 10.42
N ASN A 61 4.23 14.05 9.19
CA ASN A 61 5.60 14.49 9.00
C ASN A 61 5.69 16.00 9.25
N PRO A 62 6.62 16.48 10.09
CA PRO A 62 6.81 17.91 10.34
C PRO A 62 7.15 18.69 9.05
N ASN A 63 7.64 18.00 8.02
CA ASN A 63 7.98 18.57 6.71
C ASN A 63 6.82 18.58 5.71
N SER A 64 5.57 18.33 6.13
CA SER A 64 4.39 18.33 5.24
C SER A 64 4.14 19.68 4.57
N PHE A 65 4.56 20.79 5.18
CA PHE A 65 4.41 22.15 4.62
C PHE A 65 5.09 22.30 3.24
N VAL A 66 6.13 21.52 2.96
CA VAL A 66 6.88 21.58 1.68
C VAL A 66 5.98 21.27 0.49
N TYR A 67 4.99 20.38 0.64
CA TYR A 67 4.09 20.03 -0.47
C TYR A 67 3.19 21.21 -0.86
N LYS A 68 2.73 21.98 0.12
CA LYS A 68 1.96 23.20 -0.12
C LYS A 68 2.83 24.27 -0.79
N GLU A 69 4.04 24.51 -0.27
CA GLU A 69 4.98 25.47 -0.87
C GLU A 69 5.35 25.12 -2.32
N LEU A 70 5.53 23.83 -2.63
CA LEU A 70 5.79 23.36 -4.00
C LEU A 70 4.56 23.53 -4.90
N ALA A 71 3.35 23.31 -4.40
CA ALA A 71 2.11 23.55 -5.14
C ALA A 71 1.94 25.04 -5.44
N ASP A 72 2.10 25.92 -4.45
CA ASP A 72 2.02 27.37 -4.60
C ASP A 72 3.12 27.89 -5.56
N TRP A 73 4.33 27.33 -5.50
CA TRP A 73 5.39 27.65 -6.44
C TRP A 73 5.06 27.24 -7.88
N ALA A 74 4.57 26.02 -8.09
CA ALA A 74 4.14 25.56 -9.41
C ALA A 74 2.96 26.38 -9.95
N ALA A 75 2.02 26.76 -9.09
CA ALA A 75 0.88 27.61 -9.43
C ALA A 75 1.33 28.95 -10.01
N ASN A 76 2.36 29.56 -9.42
CA ASN A 76 2.95 30.80 -9.93
C ASN A 76 3.56 30.63 -11.32
N LEU A 77 4.30 29.54 -11.57
CA LEU A 77 4.90 29.27 -12.88
C LEU A 77 3.85 29.06 -13.98
N ILE A 78 2.74 28.40 -13.65
CA ILE A 78 1.63 28.15 -14.56
C ILE A 78 0.85 29.44 -14.84
N THR A 79 0.54 30.22 -13.80
CA THR A 79 -0.21 31.49 -13.92
C THR A 79 0.56 32.51 -14.75
N LEU A 80 1.89 32.54 -14.61
CA LEU A 80 2.77 33.39 -15.42
C LEU A 80 3.05 32.80 -16.81
N ASN A 81 2.51 31.63 -17.14
CA ASN A 81 2.67 30.94 -18.42
C ASN A 81 4.15 30.66 -18.81
N ILE A 82 5.00 30.40 -17.81
CA ILE A 82 6.45 30.23 -17.99
C ILE A 82 6.81 28.78 -18.29
N ALA A 83 6.18 27.81 -17.62
CA ALA A 83 6.59 26.40 -17.65
C ALA A 83 5.40 25.44 -17.62
N HIS A 84 5.64 24.20 -18.06
CA HIS A 84 4.72 23.08 -17.87
C HIS A 84 5.18 22.25 -16.67
N VAL A 85 4.31 22.06 -15.67
CA VAL A 85 4.63 21.27 -14.47
C VAL A 85 3.85 19.97 -14.47
N ILE A 86 4.56 18.85 -14.32
CA ILE A 86 4.01 17.50 -14.22
C ILE A 86 4.27 16.97 -12.81
N PHE A 87 3.20 16.64 -12.10
CA PHE A 87 3.29 15.99 -10.79
C PHE A 87 3.09 14.49 -10.95
N ILE A 88 4.03 13.69 -10.45
CA ILE A 88 3.89 12.24 -10.34
C ILE A 88 3.66 11.92 -8.87
N THR A 89 2.54 11.28 -8.56
CA THR A 89 2.15 10.93 -7.19
C THR A 89 1.50 9.56 -7.15
N ASP A 90 1.78 8.83 -6.07
CA ASP A 90 1.13 7.55 -5.74
C ASP A 90 -0.14 7.76 -4.88
N ASP A 91 -0.38 8.99 -4.40
CA ASP A 91 -1.49 9.33 -3.52
C ASP A 91 -2.51 10.24 -4.23
N ILE A 92 -3.79 9.84 -4.15
CA ILE A 92 -4.92 10.57 -4.71
C ILE A 92 -5.20 11.84 -3.87
N GLY A 93 -4.86 11.84 -2.57
CA GLY A 93 -5.06 12.97 -1.66
C GLY A 93 -4.26 14.22 -2.01
N SER A 94 -3.12 14.06 -2.69
CA SER A 94 -2.23 15.14 -3.12
C SER A 94 -2.90 16.18 -4.03
N VAL A 95 -3.96 15.79 -4.73
CA VAL A 95 -4.74 16.69 -5.60
C VAL A 95 -5.41 17.81 -4.80
N SER A 96 -5.69 17.60 -3.50
CA SER A 96 -6.28 18.63 -2.64
C SER A 96 -5.37 19.84 -2.44
N TYR A 97 -4.06 19.62 -2.26
CA TYR A 97 -3.07 20.70 -2.15
C TYR A 97 -2.92 21.47 -3.46
N LEU A 98 -2.91 20.75 -4.59
CA LEU A 98 -2.87 21.36 -5.92
C LEU A 98 -4.12 22.19 -6.18
N SER A 99 -5.30 21.67 -5.84
CA SER A 99 -6.58 22.37 -5.99
C SER A 99 -6.68 23.61 -5.10
N GLY A 100 -6.02 23.61 -3.94
CA GLY A 100 -5.89 24.79 -3.09
C GLY A 100 -5.03 25.88 -3.73
N ALA A 101 -3.91 25.51 -4.36
CA ALA A 101 -3.00 26.45 -5.02
C ALA A 101 -3.54 26.98 -6.37
N LEU A 102 -4.30 26.14 -7.09
CA LEU A 102 -4.89 26.46 -8.39
C LEU A 102 -6.38 26.07 -8.43
N PRO A 103 -7.27 26.85 -7.78
CA PRO A 103 -8.70 26.51 -7.68
C PRO A 103 -9.46 26.66 -8.99
N THR A 104 -9.00 27.56 -9.87
CA THR A 104 -9.70 27.95 -11.11
C THR A 104 -9.31 27.13 -12.33
N THR A 105 -8.24 26.33 -12.26
CA THR A 105 -7.73 25.56 -13.41
C THR A 105 -8.08 24.09 -13.30
N ALA A 106 -8.62 23.51 -14.38
CA ALA A 106 -8.82 22.07 -14.46
C ALA A 106 -7.46 21.35 -14.63
N PHE A 107 -7.17 20.41 -13.74
CA PHE A 107 -5.97 19.57 -13.84
C PHE A 107 -6.15 18.49 -14.91
N LYS A 108 -5.14 18.32 -15.77
CA LYS A 108 -5.05 17.17 -16.67
C LYS A 108 -4.49 15.99 -15.88
N GLN A 109 -5.34 15.05 -15.51
CA GLN A 109 -4.95 13.85 -14.79
C GLN A 109 -4.81 12.66 -15.75
N ALA A 110 -3.67 11.97 -15.69
CA ALA A 110 -3.47 10.69 -16.34
C ALA A 110 -3.22 9.63 -15.25
N VAL A 111 -4.15 8.68 -15.11
CA VAL A 111 -3.99 7.56 -14.18
C VAL A 111 -3.23 6.46 -14.89
N VAL A 112 -2.07 6.09 -14.37
CA VAL A 112 -1.30 4.93 -14.84
C VAL A 112 -1.70 3.73 -14.00
N SER A 113 -2.30 2.74 -14.64
CA SER A 113 -2.69 1.48 -14.01
C SER A 113 -1.75 0.34 -14.40
N ASP A 114 -1.85 -0.77 -13.68
CA ASP A 114 -1.20 -2.02 -14.04
C ASP A 114 -1.56 -2.43 -15.49
N ALA A 115 -0.62 -3.07 -16.19
CA ALA A 115 -0.83 -3.54 -17.56
C ALA A 115 -1.90 -4.64 -17.64
N SER A 116 -2.59 -4.72 -18.78
CA SER A 116 -3.52 -5.83 -19.05
C SER A 116 -2.76 -7.16 -19.17
N GLU A 117 -3.43 -8.28 -18.92
CA GLU A 117 -2.83 -9.62 -19.04
C GLU A 117 -2.20 -9.83 -20.42
N SER A 118 -2.90 -9.46 -21.50
CA SER A 118 -2.38 -9.55 -22.88
C SER A 118 -1.16 -8.65 -23.10
N SER A 119 -1.16 -7.43 -22.56
CA SER A 119 -0.02 -6.50 -22.69
C SER A 119 1.19 -6.98 -21.89
N SER A 120 0.97 -7.57 -20.71
CA SER A 120 2.03 -8.17 -19.88
C SER A 120 2.68 -9.35 -20.59
N GLU A 121 1.88 -10.24 -21.17
CA GLU A 121 2.38 -11.38 -21.94
C GLU A 121 3.20 -10.93 -23.15
N GLU A 122 2.68 -9.98 -23.94
CA GLU A 122 3.39 -9.43 -25.10
C GLU A 122 4.68 -8.73 -24.67
N TYR A 123 4.66 -7.97 -23.57
CA TYR A 123 5.84 -7.33 -23.01
C TYR A 123 6.91 -8.35 -22.63
N VAL A 124 6.55 -9.44 -21.94
CA VAL A 124 7.48 -10.51 -21.55
C VAL A 124 8.05 -11.20 -22.79
N ILE A 125 7.21 -11.56 -23.76
CA ILE A 125 7.64 -12.22 -25.01
C ILE A 125 8.60 -11.33 -25.81
N ASN A 126 8.27 -10.04 -25.99
CA ASN A 126 9.11 -9.10 -26.73
C ASN A 126 10.48 -8.89 -26.06
N ASN A 127 10.51 -8.82 -24.73
CA ASN A 127 11.77 -8.68 -23.98
C ASN A 127 12.63 -9.95 -23.97
N LEU A 128 12.03 -11.11 -24.24
CA LEU A 128 12.68 -12.41 -24.34
C LEU A 128 12.93 -12.84 -25.80
N ALA A 129 12.59 -12.02 -26.80
CA ALA A 129 12.77 -12.34 -28.22
C ALA A 129 14.23 -12.63 -28.60
N GLY A 130 15.20 -12.07 -27.86
CA GLY A 130 16.64 -12.38 -28.00
C GLY A 130 17.05 -13.77 -27.47
N PHE A 131 16.16 -14.50 -26.79
CA PHE A 131 16.39 -15.82 -26.21
C PHE A 131 15.36 -16.83 -26.73
N PRO A 132 15.42 -17.20 -28.04
CA PRO A 132 14.37 -17.97 -28.71
C PRO A 132 14.15 -19.38 -28.14
N ASN A 133 15.17 -19.97 -27.50
CA ASN A 133 15.09 -21.29 -26.87
C ASN A 133 14.10 -21.32 -25.70
N ILE A 134 14.05 -20.23 -24.91
CA ILE A 134 13.17 -20.09 -23.76
C ILE A 134 11.71 -19.91 -24.22
N VAL A 135 11.51 -19.03 -25.21
CA VAL A 135 10.17 -18.68 -25.71
C VAL A 135 9.49 -19.85 -26.45
N LYS A 136 10.26 -20.71 -27.14
CA LYS A 136 9.67 -21.85 -27.88
C LYS A 136 9.41 -23.08 -26.99
N ALA A 137 10.30 -23.38 -26.05
CA ALA A 137 10.19 -24.58 -25.22
C ALA A 137 9.21 -24.42 -24.05
N GLN A 138 9.07 -23.20 -23.49
CA GLN A 138 8.36 -22.97 -22.22
C GLN A 138 7.22 -21.93 -22.37
N ARG A 139 6.65 -21.75 -23.57
CA ARG A 139 5.64 -20.70 -23.82
C ARG A 139 4.40 -20.81 -22.92
N LEU A 140 3.90 -22.02 -22.70
CA LEU A 140 2.70 -22.24 -21.86
C LEU A 140 3.00 -21.93 -20.39
N GLU A 141 4.14 -22.42 -19.89
CA GLU A 141 4.61 -22.17 -18.52
C GLU A 141 4.91 -20.69 -18.28
N LEU A 142 5.43 -20.00 -19.30
CA LEU A 142 5.67 -18.56 -19.29
C LEU A 142 4.36 -17.78 -19.15
N ILE A 143 3.33 -18.13 -19.92
CA ILE A 143 2.01 -17.51 -19.86
C ILE A 143 1.38 -17.74 -18.48
N GLU A 144 1.38 -18.99 -17.99
CA GLU A 144 0.82 -19.33 -16.68
C GLU A 144 1.54 -18.60 -15.54
N SER A 145 2.87 -18.54 -15.59
CA SER A 145 3.67 -17.81 -14.59
C SER A 145 3.41 -16.31 -14.66
N THR A 146 3.24 -15.74 -15.87
CA THR A 146 2.95 -14.31 -16.08
C THR A 146 1.64 -13.89 -15.41
N LYS A 147 0.61 -14.74 -15.43
CA LYS A 147 -0.68 -14.47 -14.79
C LYS A 147 -0.57 -14.25 -13.28
N SER A 148 0.41 -14.88 -12.63
CA SER A 148 0.62 -14.75 -11.18
C SER A 148 1.20 -13.40 -10.76
N PHE A 149 1.94 -12.71 -11.65
CA PHE A 149 2.51 -11.38 -11.37
C PHE A 149 1.53 -10.23 -11.63
N GLY A 150 0.50 -10.49 -12.45
CA GLY A 150 -0.42 -9.47 -12.93
C GLY A 150 0.23 -8.48 -13.91
N GLY A 151 -0.11 -7.19 -13.78
CA GLY A 151 0.27 -6.14 -14.73
C GLY A 151 1.44 -5.25 -14.32
N ARG A 152 2.12 -5.54 -13.20
CA ARG A 152 3.15 -4.65 -12.68
C ARG A 152 4.45 -4.82 -13.41
N ILE A 153 4.84 -3.77 -14.15
CA ILE A 153 6.05 -3.75 -14.96
C ILE A 153 7.31 -4.04 -14.13
N SER A 154 7.40 -3.55 -12.89
CA SER A 154 8.55 -3.80 -12.00
C SER A 154 8.75 -5.29 -11.68
N ASP A 155 7.64 -5.99 -11.43
CA ASP A 155 7.65 -7.40 -11.08
C ASP A 155 7.95 -8.22 -12.35
N LEU A 156 7.34 -7.87 -13.49
CA LEU A 156 7.65 -8.45 -14.80
C LEU A 156 9.12 -8.26 -15.20
N GLN A 157 9.70 -7.08 -14.96
CA GLN A 157 11.12 -6.82 -15.23
C GLN A 157 12.04 -7.69 -14.37
N THR A 158 11.70 -7.88 -13.09
CA THR A 158 12.47 -8.76 -12.20
C THR A 158 12.39 -10.21 -12.66
N PHE A 159 11.20 -10.66 -13.08
CA PHE A 159 10.98 -11.98 -13.64
C PHE A 159 11.78 -12.21 -14.94
N ILE A 160 11.69 -11.29 -15.90
CA ILE A 160 12.46 -11.32 -17.15
C ILE A 160 13.96 -11.36 -16.87
N ARG A 161 14.45 -10.59 -15.89
CA ARG A 161 15.87 -10.56 -15.53
C ARG A 161 16.34 -11.93 -15.01
N ARG A 162 15.55 -12.58 -14.14
CA ARG A 162 15.84 -13.94 -13.63
C ARG A 162 15.92 -14.96 -14.77
N MET A 163 14.97 -14.89 -15.70
CA MET A 163 14.98 -15.76 -16.88
C MET A 163 16.19 -15.51 -17.81
N LYS A 164 16.58 -14.24 -18.00
CA LYS A 164 17.78 -13.88 -18.77
C LYS A 164 19.07 -14.41 -18.12
N ASN A 165 19.06 -14.62 -16.81
CA ASN A 165 20.17 -15.23 -16.07
C ASN A 165 20.16 -16.77 -16.13
N GLY A 166 19.19 -17.38 -16.80
CA GLY A 166 19.12 -18.83 -17.04
C GLY A 166 18.17 -19.61 -16.12
N GLU A 167 17.41 -18.94 -15.24
CA GLU A 167 16.35 -19.59 -14.45
C GLU A 167 15.16 -20.01 -15.33
N ALA A 168 14.57 -21.18 -15.07
CA ALA A 168 13.31 -21.57 -15.71
C ALA A 168 12.12 -20.69 -15.22
N PRO A 169 11.03 -20.53 -16.00
CA PRO A 169 9.89 -19.71 -15.61
C PRO A 169 9.31 -20.08 -14.24
N HIS A 170 9.10 -21.37 -13.96
CA HIS A 170 8.59 -21.82 -12.66
C HIS A 170 9.57 -21.51 -11.52
N GLU A 171 10.87 -21.74 -11.72
CA GLU A 171 11.91 -21.45 -10.72
C GLU A 171 12.00 -19.96 -10.42
N ALA A 172 11.94 -19.11 -11.44
CA ALA A 172 11.96 -17.66 -11.29
C ALA A 172 10.71 -17.16 -10.53
N LEU A 173 9.53 -17.73 -10.82
CA LEU A 173 8.30 -17.44 -10.07
C LEU A 173 8.43 -17.86 -8.61
N GLN A 174 8.85 -19.10 -8.35
CA GLN A 174 9.01 -19.62 -6.99
C GLN A 174 10.03 -18.78 -6.20
N GLY A 175 11.15 -18.42 -6.81
CA GLY A 175 12.16 -17.57 -6.18
C GLY A 175 11.65 -16.17 -5.84
N MET A 176 10.77 -15.59 -6.66
CA MET A 176 10.12 -14.31 -6.35
C MET A 176 9.06 -14.43 -5.23
N ILE A 177 8.35 -15.56 -5.17
CA ILE A 177 7.42 -15.86 -4.08
C ILE A 177 8.17 -15.98 -2.75
N ILE A 178 9.26 -16.75 -2.72
CA ILE A 178 10.11 -16.92 -1.52
C ILE A 178 10.66 -15.56 -1.07
N GLN A 179 11.18 -14.76 -1.98
CA GLN A 179 11.67 -13.41 -1.69
C GLN A 179 10.57 -12.52 -1.09
N SER A 180 9.33 -12.64 -1.58
CA SER A 180 8.18 -11.89 -1.04
C SER A 180 7.82 -12.36 0.38
N CYS A 181 7.88 -13.67 0.65
CA CYS A 181 7.70 -14.23 1.99
C CYS A 181 8.77 -13.73 2.98
N GLU A 182 10.04 -13.65 2.56
CA GLU A 182 11.13 -13.11 3.37
C GLU A 182 10.92 -11.64 3.71
N GLN A 183 10.49 -10.83 2.74
CA GLN A 183 10.14 -9.42 2.97
C GLN A 183 9.00 -9.28 3.98
N LEU A 184 7.95 -10.10 3.87
CA LEU A 184 6.86 -10.12 4.85
C LEU A 184 7.35 -10.53 6.24
N GLY A 185 8.24 -11.53 6.33
CA GLY A 185 8.83 -11.95 7.59
C GLY A 185 9.65 -10.84 8.27
N GLN A 186 10.44 -10.08 7.49
CA GLN A 186 11.17 -8.92 7.99
C GLN A 186 10.22 -7.81 8.48
N LEU A 187 9.15 -7.55 7.73
CA LEU A 187 8.11 -6.59 8.13
C LEU A 187 7.46 -7.00 9.45
N PHE A 188 7.07 -8.26 9.61
CA PHE A 188 6.46 -8.78 10.84
C PHE A 188 7.37 -8.62 12.06
N ASN A 189 8.66 -8.95 11.92
CA ASN A 189 9.63 -8.75 12.98
C ASN A 189 9.75 -7.26 13.37
N SER A 190 9.74 -6.34 12.39
CA SER A 190 9.82 -4.89 12.67
C SER A 190 8.56 -4.32 13.32
N VAL A 191 7.40 -4.87 12.97
CA VAL A 191 6.10 -4.39 13.45
C VAL A 191 5.87 -4.82 14.90
N ASP A 192 6.32 -6.02 15.27
CA ASP A 192 6.18 -6.53 16.64
C ASP A 192 7.13 -5.84 17.63
N THR A 193 8.26 -5.30 17.18
CA THR A 193 9.15 -4.50 18.03
C THR A 193 8.61 -3.10 18.34
N ASP A 194 7.82 -2.51 17.43
CA ASP A 194 7.34 -1.12 17.50
C ASP A 194 5.81 -1.02 17.32
N GLU A 195 5.02 -1.80 18.08
CA GLU A 195 3.54 -1.87 17.96
C GLU A 195 2.86 -0.47 17.97
N GLN A 196 3.39 0.49 18.73
CA GLN A 196 2.83 1.85 18.86
C GLN A 196 2.98 2.70 17.60
N ASN A 197 4.06 2.50 16.83
CA ASN A 197 4.34 3.28 15.62
C ASN A 197 3.81 2.61 14.34
N SER A 198 3.72 1.28 14.34
CA SER A 198 3.25 0.50 13.19
C SER A 198 1.73 0.47 13.09
N GLY A 199 1.01 0.55 14.22
CA GLY A 199 -0.46 0.57 14.27
C GLY A 199 -1.13 -0.76 13.95
N PHE A 200 -0.37 -1.85 13.79
CA PHE A 200 -0.83 -3.23 13.73
C PHE A 200 0.23 -4.18 14.31
N THR A 201 -0.05 -5.47 14.38
CA THR A 201 0.88 -6.50 14.90
C THR A 201 0.89 -7.71 13.96
N SER A 202 1.89 -8.58 14.04
CA SER A 202 1.96 -9.78 13.21
C SER A 202 0.73 -10.68 13.35
N PRO A 203 0.17 -10.94 14.55
CA PRO A 203 -1.12 -11.61 14.73
C PRO A 203 -2.29 -10.99 13.95
N HIS A 204 -2.38 -9.66 13.89
CA HIS A 204 -3.42 -8.99 13.11
C HIS A 204 -3.26 -9.31 11.63
N ALA A 205 -2.03 -9.17 11.10
CA ALA A 205 -1.75 -9.46 9.70
C ALA A 205 -1.98 -10.94 9.35
N TRP A 206 -1.54 -11.86 10.21
CA TRP A 206 -1.68 -13.29 10.01
C TRP A 206 -3.14 -13.73 9.90
N SER A 207 -4.03 -13.16 10.72
CA SER A 207 -5.47 -13.46 10.65
C SER A 207 -6.07 -13.17 9.27
N LEU A 208 -5.65 -12.06 8.66
CA LEU A 208 -6.10 -11.65 7.34
C LEU A 208 -5.41 -12.44 6.22
N ILE A 209 -4.13 -12.75 6.37
CA ILE A 209 -3.37 -13.60 5.44
C ILE A 209 -4.00 -14.98 5.30
N LYS A 210 -4.44 -15.60 6.41
CA LYS A 210 -5.15 -16.89 6.36
C LYS A 210 -6.46 -16.81 5.56
N LEU A 211 -7.20 -15.70 5.64
CA LEU A 211 -8.41 -15.50 4.84
C LEU A 211 -8.10 -15.22 3.37
N LEU A 212 -7.12 -14.36 3.11
CA LEU A 212 -6.69 -13.98 1.77
C LEU A 212 -5.97 -15.12 1.01
N ALA A 213 -5.39 -16.08 1.73
CA ALA A 213 -4.83 -17.29 1.13
C ALA A 213 -5.94 -18.22 0.60
N LYS A 214 -7.10 -18.26 1.27
CA LYS A 214 -8.27 -19.06 0.85
C LYS A 214 -9.09 -18.38 -0.23
N SER A 215 -9.25 -17.07 -0.11
CA SER A 215 -10.11 -16.26 -0.98
C SER A 215 -9.34 -15.04 -1.48
N ARG A 216 -9.37 -14.78 -2.78
CA ARG A 216 -8.63 -13.67 -3.40
C ARG A 216 -9.08 -12.28 -2.91
N THR A 217 -10.33 -12.19 -2.48
CA THR A 217 -10.98 -10.98 -1.98
C THR A 217 -11.84 -11.35 -0.80
N VAL A 218 -11.78 -10.56 0.27
CA VAL A 218 -12.58 -10.78 1.49
C VAL A 218 -13.49 -9.57 1.71
N PRO A 219 -14.82 -9.77 1.86
CA PRO A 219 -15.75 -8.68 2.13
C PRO A 219 -15.51 -8.10 3.53
N MET A 220 -15.80 -6.80 3.69
CA MET A 220 -15.56 -6.11 4.96
C MET A 220 -16.33 -6.75 6.14
N ASP A 221 -17.53 -7.27 5.90
CA ASP A 221 -18.37 -7.90 6.92
C ASP A 221 -17.68 -9.11 7.58
N GLU A 222 -16.99 -9.94 6.78
CA GLU A 222 -16.25 -11.09 7.29
C GLU A 222 -15.05 -10.64 8.14
N ILE A 223 -14.39 -9.56 7.74
CA ILE A 223 -13.24 -9.00 8.47
C ILE A 223 -13.66 -8.45 9.82
N MET A 224 -14.85 -7.84 9.93
CA MET A 224 -15.38 -7.38 11.21
C MET A 224 -15.66 -8.51 12.21
N THR A 225 -15.81 -9.75 11.73
CA THR A 225 -16.00 -10.90 12.63
C THR A 225 -14.72 -11.33 13.34
N LEU A 226 -13.55 -10.97 12.80
CA LEU A 226 -12.24 -11.39 13.30
C LEU A 226 -11.99 -10.90 14.74
N PRO A 227 -11.73 -11.79 15.71
CA PRO A 227 -11.62 -11.43 17.13
C PRO A 227 -10.58 -10.34 17.43
N LEU A 228 -9.43 -10.38 16.75
CA LEU A 228 -8.33 -9.43 16.98
C LEU A 228 -8.57 -8.05 16.35
N LEU A 229 -9.47 -7.93 15.35
CA LEU A 229 -9.74 -6.65 14.68
C LEU A 229 -10.94 -5.88 15.28
N LYS A 230 -11.66 -6.44 16.26
CA LYS A 230 -12.90 -5.84 16.80
C LYS A 230 -12.72 -4.50 17.49
N SER A 231 -11.54 -4.21 18.04
CA SER A 231 -11.30 -2.96 18.78
C SER A 231 -11.17 -1.76 17.85
N ASN A 232 -10.32 -1.86 16.82
CA ASN A 232 -10.01 -0.75 15.91
C ASN A 232 -9.76 -1.24 14.47
N PRO A 233 -10.79 -1.75 13.76
CA PRO A 233 -10.59 -2.42 12.47
C PRO A 233 -10.05 -1.44 11.41
N LEU A 234 -10.60 -0.24 11.32
CA LEU A 234 -10.24 0.72 10.26
C LEU A 234 -8.81 1.24 10.38
N THR A 235 -8.30 1.46 11.59
CA THR A 235 -6.92 1.95 11.77
C THR A 235 -5.92 0.85 11.45
N ILE A 236 -6.17 -0.39 11.90
CA ILE A 236 -5.33 -1.56 11.61
C ILE A 236 -5.26 -1.78 10.09
N LEU A 237 -6.42 -1.77 9.42
CA LEU A 237 -6.50 -1.97 7.97
C LEU A 237 -5.78 -0.88 7.19
N ARG A 238 -5.91 0.39 7.58
CA ARG A 238 -5.16 1.50 6.98
C ARG A 238 -3.65 1.35 7.18
N SER A 239 -3.22 0.95 8.37
CA SER A 239 -1.81 0.70 8.65
C SER A 239 -1.25 -0.46 7.81
N MET A 240 -2.03 -1.52 7.61
CA MET A 240 -1.66 -2.63 6.73
C MET A 240 -1.65 -2.26 5.24
N GLU A 241 -2.56 -1.39 4.81
CA GLU A 241 -2.57 -0.81 3.45
C GLU A 241 -1.35 0.09 3.22
N ASN A 242 -0.96 0.85 4.25
CA ASN A 242 0.25 1.68 4.23
C ASN A 242 1.52 0.82 4.18
N ALA A 243 1.54 -0.30 4.90
CA ALA A 243 2.62 -1.29 4.85
C ALA A 243 2.68 -2.08 3.53
N GLY A 244 1.69 -1.92 2.64
CA GLY A 244 1.67 -2.58 1.34
C GLY A 244 1.38 -4.08 1.41
N ILE A 245 0.72 -4.55 2.49
CA ILE A 245 0.31 -5.95 2.65
C ILE A 245 -1.03 -6.17 1.93
N ILE A 246 -1.96 -5.23 2.10
CA ILE A 246 -3.32 -5.28 1.54
C ILE A 246 -3.65 -4.01 0.75
N ALA A 247 -4.68 -4.10 -0.08
CA ALA A 247 -5.32 -2.97 -0.73
C ALA A 247 -6.81 -2.96 -0.37
N ILE A 248 -7.33 -1.80 -0.01
CA ILE A 248 -8.74 -1.61 0.35
C ILE A 248 -9.50 -1.16 -0.90
N VAL A 249 -10.46 -1.96 -1.35
CA VAL A 249 -11.31 -1.61 -2.48
C VAL A 249 -12.51 -0.81 -1.96
N ARG A 250 -12.67 0.40 -2.49
CA ARG A 250 -13.73 1.31 -2.11
C ARG A 250 -14.70 1.47 -3.26
N ASP A 251 -15.99 1.37 -2.96
CA ASP A 251 -17.09 1.60 -3.88
C ASP A 251 -17.94 2.74 -3.33
N SER A 252 -18.07 3.83 -4.09
CA SER A 252 -18.85 5.02 -3.68
C SER A 252 -18.45 5.58 -2.30
N GLY A 253 -17.16 5.49 -1.95
CA GLY A 253 -16.61 5.94 -0.66
C GLY A 253 -16.72 4.93 0.49
N LEU A 254 -17.44 3.82 0.31
CA LEU A 254 -17.56 2.75 1.29
C LEU A 254 -16.52 1.66 1.05
N ILE A 255 -15.97 1.11 2.13
CA ILE A 255 -15.06 -0.04 2.06
C ILE A 255 -15.89 -1.29 1.83
N LYS A 256 -15.74 -1.92 0.66
CA LYS A 256 -16.52 -3.09 0.26
C LYS A 256 -15.75 -4.37 0.54
N GLU A 257 -14.53 -4.44 0.03
CA GLU A 257 -13.71 -5.65 0.06
C GLU A 257 -12.22 -5.30 0.22
N ILE A 258 -11.46 -6.28 0.69
CA ILE A 258 -10.02 -6.21 0.85
C ILE A 258 -9.38 -7.29 -0.01
N LYS A 259 -8.28 -6.92 -0.67
CA LYS A 259 -7.48 -7.82 -1.51
C LYS A 259 -6.00 -7.70 -1.15
N PRO A 260 -5.13 -8.66 -1.54
CA PRO A 260 -3.70 -8.49 -1.42
C PRO A 260 -3.23 -7.24 -2.17
N ALA A 261 -2.23 -6.52 -1.64
CA ALA A 261 -1.77 -5.28 -2.27
C ALA A 261 -1.13 -5.48 -3.66
N LYS A 262 -0.61 -6.69 -3.90
CA LYS A 262 -0.02 -7.12 -5.17
C LYS A 262 -0.52 -8.52 -5.53
N PRO A 263 -0.70 -8.83 -6.83
CA PRO A 263 -1.05 -10.19 -7.28
C PRO A 263 -0.09 -11.26 -6.75
N LEU A 264 1.22 -10.98 -6.76
CA LEU A 264 2.25 -11.89 -6.25
C LEU A 264 2.08 -12.24 -4.76
N LEU A 265 1.53 -11.32 -3.96
CA LEU A 265 1.29 -11.57 -2.53
C LEU A 265 0.22 -12.62 -2.30
N GLU A 266 -0.72 -12.81 -3.24
CA GLU A 266 -1.70 -13.90 -3.14
C GLU A 266 -1.01 -15.26 -3.11
N SER A 267 -0.07 -15.47 -4.04
CA SER A 267 0.75 -16.69 -4.10
C SER A 267 1.68 -16.81 -2.88
N ALA A 268 2.24 -15.69 -2.41
CA ALA A 268 3.04 -15.67 -1.19
C ALA A 268 2.23 -16.06 0.05
N PHE A 269 1.01 -15.56 0.21
CA PHE A 269 0.14 -15.93 1.34
C PHE A 269 -0.21 -17.41 1.33
N LYS A 270 -0.52 -17.98 0.16
CA LYS A 270 -0.73 -19.43 0.02
C LYS A 270 0.52 -20.21 0.40
N HIS A 271 1.69 -19.78 -0.06
CA HIS A 271 2.97 -20.40 0.31
C HIS A 271 3.22 -20.34 1.83
N MET A 272 3.00 -19.18 2.47
CA MET A 272 3.20 -19.01 3.92
C MET A 272 2.25 -19.87 4.75
N VAL A 273 1.01 -20.07 4.30
CA VAL A 273 0.03 -20.93 4.99
C VAL A 273 0.35 -22.41 4.81
N ASN A 274 0.91 -22.80 3.67
CA ASN A 274 1.29 -24.18 3.38
C ASN A 274 2.66 -24.57 3.98
N ASP A 275 3.54 -23.60 4.21
CA ASP A 275 4.84 -23.83 4.85
C ASP A 275 4.65 -24.09 6.35
N ARG A 276 5.01 -25.31 6.79
CA ARG A 276 4.85 -25.78 8.17
C ARG A 276 5.56 -24.90 9.18
N LEU A 277 6.76 -24.41 8.88
CA LEU A 277 7.58 -23.65 9.82
C LEU A 277 7.02 -22.24 10.00
N ILE A 278 6.69 -21.58 8.88
CA ILE A 278 6.08 -20.25 8.87
C ILE A 278 4.73 -20.31 9.58
N TYR A 279 3.89 -21.28 9.19
CA TYR A 279 2.58 -21.49 9.80
C TYR A 279 2.69 -21.71 11.30
N HIS A 280 3.57 -22.61 11.76
CA HIS A 280 3.73 -22.89 13.18
C HIS A 280 4.11 -21.62 13.97
N ASN A 281 5.08 -20.85 13.48
CA ASN A 281 5.53 -19.64 14.15
C ASN A 281 4.40 -18.59 14.25
N LEU A 282 3.83 -18.22 13.10
CA LEU A 282 2.81 -17.16 13.04
C LEU A 282 1.49 -17.57 13.70
N GLU A 283 1.09 -18.83 13.58
CA GLU A 283 -0.11 -19.36 14.26
C GLU A 283 0.10 -19.38 15.77
N SER A 284 1.28 -19.74 16.26
CA SER A 284 1.58 -19.71 17.70
C SER A 284 1.51 -18.28 18.25
N LEU A 285 2.08 -17.30 17.53
CA LEU A 285 1.98 -15.89 17.92
C LEU A 285 0.52 -15.40 17.92
N TYR A 286 -0.25 -15.80 16.92
CA TYR A 286 -1.67 -15.48 16.81
C TYR A 286 -2.49 -16.04 17.98
N LEU A 287 -2.34 -17.34 18.29
CA LEU A 287 -3.05 -18.00 19.38
C LEU A 287 -2.69 -17.38 20.74
N ASN A 288 -1.41 -17.07 20.98
CA ASN A 288 -0.96 -16.40 22.20
C ASN A 288 -1.57 -14.99 22.36
N LYS A 289 -1.60 -14.18 21.28
CA LYS A 289 -2.23 -12.85 21.33
C LYS A 289 -3.73 -12.96 21.58
N LEU A 290 -4.40 -13.96 20.99
CA LEU A 290 -5.82 -14.22 21.22
C LEU A 290 -6.09 -14.61 22.68
N MET A 291 -5.30 -15.51 23.25
CA MET A 291 -5.37 -15.87 24.67
C MET A 291 -5.15 -14.66 25.58
N SER A 292 -4.14 -13.83 25.28
CA SER A 292 -3.87 -12.60 26.04
C SER A 292 -5.07 -11.64 26.01
N ALA A 293 -5.70 -11.45 24.84
CA ALA A 293 -6.88 -10.61 24.68
C ALA A 293 -8.11 -11.15 25.44
N GLU A 294 -8.33 -12.47 25.44
CA GLU A 294 -9.42 -13.09 26.21
C GLU A 294 -9.15 -13.05 27.72
N ASN A 295 -7.91 -13.29 28.17
CA ASN A 295 -7.52 -13.13 29.58
C ASN A 295 -7.73 -11.70 30.07
N ALA A 296 -7.43 -10.69 29.24
CA ALA A 296 -7.71 -9.30 29.58
C ALA A 296 -9.21 -8.99 29.70
N LYS A 297 -10.08 -9.70 28.98
CA LYS A 297 -11.55 -9.60 29.16
C LYS A 297 -11.99 -10.28 30.46
N ILE A 298 -11.45 -11.46 30.74
CA ILE A 298 -11.72 -12.20 31.98
C ILE A 298 -11.37 -11.36 33.20
N ALA A 299 -10.18 -10.76 33.24
CA ALA A 299 -9.76 -9.88 34.33
C ALA A 299 -10.75 -8.73 34.58
N LYS A 300 -11.27 -8.10 33.51
CA LYS A 300 -12.30 -7.05 33.63
C LYS A 300 -13.62 -7.57 34.18
N PHE A 301 -14.03 -8.77 33.78
CA PHE A 301 -15.24 -9.40 34.32
C PHE A 301 -15.07 -9.79 35.80
N GLU A 302 -13.90 -10.30 36.18
CA GLU A 302 -13.57 -10.63 37.58
C GLU A 302 -13.52 -9.38 38.48
N GLU A 303 -12.92 -8.29 38.00
CA GLU A 303 -12.97 -6.99 38.68
C GLU A 303 -14.41 -6.49 38.88
N GLU A 304 -15.28 -6.67 37.88
CA GLU A 304 -16.70 -6.30 37.99
C GLU A 304 -17.43 -7.19 39.03
N VAL A 305 -17.18 -8.51 39.02
CA VAL A 305 -17.75 -9.43 40.02
C VAL A 305 -17.30 -9.08 41.43
N THR A 306 -16.03 -8.69 41.60
CA THR A 306 -15.47 -8.33 42.92
C THR A 306 -16.18 -7.11 43.51
N LYS A 307 -16.64 -6.16 42.68
CA LYS A 307 -17.44 -5.01 43.13
C LYS A 307 -18.80 -5.41 43.69
N PHE A 308 -19.39 -6.49 43.18
CA PHE A 308 -20.66 -7.01 43.71
C PHE A 308 -20.47 -7.82 45.00
N GLY A 309 -19.30 -8.43 45.21
CA GLY A 309 -19.00 -9.22 46.41
C GLY A 309 -19.07 -8.44 47.74
N GLY A 310 -18.99 -7.11 47.71
CA GLY A 310 -19.14 -6.23 48.87
C GLY A 310 -20.57 -5.79 49.18
N LEU A 311 -21.54 -6.09 48.31
CA LEU A 311 -22.94 -5.67 48.46
C LEU A 311 -23.76 -6.83 49.02
N GLY A 312 -24.30 -6.68 50.23
CA GLY A 312 -25.01 -7.75 50.95
C GLY A 312 -26.30 -8.26 50.30
N ASP A 313 -26.75 -7.65 49.19
CA ASP A 313 -28.03 -7.97 48.53
C ASP A 313 -27.84 -8.49 47.10
N ASN A 314 -27.26 -9.69 46.99
CA ASN A 314 -26.97 -10.39 45.73
C ASN A 314 -28.20 -10.64 44.83
N ARG A 315 -29.43 -10.48 45.35
CA ARG A 315 -30.68 -10.71 44.61
C ARG A 315 -30.93 -9.66 43.52
N LEU A 316 -30.54 -8.41 43.74
CA LEU A 316 -30.74 -7.31 42.78
C LEU A 316 -29.84 -7.44 41.53
N PHE A 317 -28.71 -8.15 41.65
CA PHE A 317 -27.71 -8.26 40.59
C PHE A 317 -27.67 -9.64 39.92
N LYS A 318 -28.62 -10.51 40.22
CA LYS A 318 -28.63 -11.91 39.75
C LYS A 318 -28.54 -12.03 38.23
N GLU A 319 -29.30 -11.22 37.48
CA GLU A 319 -29.25 -11.23 36.01
C GLU A 319 -27.89 -10.77 35.47
N ARG A 320 -27.28 -9.75 36.09
CA ARG A 320 -25.96 -9.24 35.70
C ARG A 320 -24.85 -10.26 36.01
N LEU A 321 -24.92 -10.92 37.16
CA LEU A 321 -23.99 -11.99 37.54
C LEU A 321 -24.11 -13.19 36.58
N GLN A 322 -25.33 -13.55 36.18
CA GLN A 322 -25.55 -14.61 35.20
C GLN A 322 -25.00 -14.23 33.81
N TYR A 323 -25.16 -12.96 33.40
CA TYR A 323 -24.55 -12.44 32.17
C TYR A 323 -23.01 -12.53 32.23
N LEU A 324 -22.38 -12.06 33.30
CA LEU A 324 -20.92 -12.12 33.46
C LEU A 324 -20.40 -13.56 33.49
N ALA A 325 -21.08 -14.47 34.20
CA ALA A 325 -20.76 -15.88 34.21
C ALA A 325 -20.81 -16.50 32.79
N SER A 326 -21.83 -16.17 32.00
CA SER A 326 -21.94 -16.65 30.61
C SER A 326 -20.80 -16.14 29.72
N LYS A 327 -20.35 -14.89 29.91
CA LYS A 327 -19.23 -14.30 29.16
C LYS A 327 -17.88 -14.89 29.58
N LEU A 328 -17.67 -15.11 30.87
CA LEU A 328 -16.50 -15.82 31.40
C LEU A 328 -16.40 -17.22 30.79
N GLU A 329 -17.50 -17.98 30.79
CA GLU A 329 -17.54 -19.33 30.23
C GLU A 329 -17.16 -19.34 28.73
N VAL A 330 -17.68 -18.39 27.95
CA VAL A 330 -17.33 -18.26 26.53
C VAL A 330 -15.85 -17.94 26.34
N SER A 331 -15.30 -16.96 27.07
CA SER A 331 -13.88 -16.59 26.97
C SER A 331 -12.96 -17.74 27.41
N THR A 332 -13.30 -18.46 28.49
CA THR A 332 -12.54 -19.64 28.94
C THR A 332 -12.60 -20.78 27.92
N LYS A 333 -13.75 -21.01 27.25
CA LYS A 333 -13.86 -22.01 26.17
C LYS A 333 -12.94 -21.67 25.00
N ILE A 334 -12.86 -20.39 24.61
CA ILE A 334 -11.96 -19.93 23.55
C ILE A 334 -10.50 -20.17 23.94
N ILE A 335 -10.11 -19.82 25.17
CA ILE A 335 -8.73 -20.04 25.66
C ILE A 335 -8.38 -21.52 25.64
N ARG A 336 -9.25 -22.41 26.12
CA ARG A 336 -9.03 -23.86 26.08
C ARG A 336 -8.85 -24.37 24.66
N ALA A 337 -9.68 -23.91 23.72
CA ALA A 337 -9.53 -24.27 22.32
C ALA A 337 -8.16 -23.80 21.75
N CYS A 338 -7.74 -22.58 22.07
CA CYS A 338 -6.42 -22.07 21.67
C CYS A 338 -5.26 -22.88 22.27
N GLU A 339 -5.35 -23.26 23.55
CA GLU A 339 -4.34 -24.10 24.21
C GLU A 339 -4.26 -25.50 23.58
N ASP A 340 -5.39 -26.10 23.24
CA ASP A 340 -5.43 -27.40 22.58
C ASP A 340 -4.87 -27.34 21.16
N ASP A 341 -5.16 -26.26 20.42
CA ASP A 341 -4.57 -26.05 19.10
C ASP A 341 -3.06 -25.77 19.17
N LEU A 342 -2.57 -25.02 20.17
CA LEU A 342 -1.14 -24.87 20.45
C LEU A 342 -0.47 -26.22 20.74
N LYS A 343 -1.11 -27.09 21.54
CA LYS A 343 -0.58 -28.44 21.82
C LYS A 343 -0.47 -29.29 20.55
N LYS A 344 -1.46 -29.22 19.65
CA LYS A 344 -1.43 -29.92 18.35
C LYS A 344 -0.29 -29.42 17.45
N LEU A 345 -0.02 -28.12 17.46
CA LEU A 345 1.09 -27.52 16.72
C LEU A 345 2.45 -27.99 17.26
N LEU A 346 2.62 -28.01 18.58
CA LEU A 346 3.86 -28.48 19.23
C LEU A 346 4.09 -29.99 19.06
N THR A 347 3.04 -30.80 19.07
CA THR A 347 3.16 -32.26 18.80
C THR A 347 3.48 -32.54 17.34
N SER A 348 3.02 -31.68 16.43
CA SER A 348 3.41 -31.73 15.02
C SER A 348 4.83 -31.23 14.77
N GLN A 349 5.58 -30.69 15.74
CA GLN A 349 7.01 -30.38 15.52
C GLN A 349 7.93 -31.61 15.63
N LYS A 350 7.48 -32.67 16.31
CA LYS A 350 8.18 -33.96 16.38
C LYS A 350 7.82 -34.82 15.17
#